data_AF-H0V4D4-F1
#
_entry.id   AF-H0V4D4-F1
#
_cell.length_a   1.000
_cell.length_b   1.000
_cell.length_c   1.000
_cell.angle_alpha   90.00
_cell.angle_beta   90.00
_cell.angle_gamma   90.00
#
_symmetry.space_group_name_H-M   'P 1'
#
loop_
_entity.id
_entity.type
_entity.pdbx_description
1 polymer ?
#
loop_
_entity_poly.entity_id
_entity_poly.type
_entity_poly.pdbx_seq_one_letter_code
_entity_poly.pdbx_strand_id
1 'polypeptide(L)' 'DVILMGDFNAGCSYVTSSQWSSIRLRTNPAFQWLIPDTADTTVTSTHCPYDRLKPSVTITQSK' A
#
# COMPACT_ATOMS: atom_id res chain seq x y z
N ASP A 1 9.00 16.21 1.43
CA ASP A 1 8.56 14.81 1.31
C ASP A 1 7.33 14.54 2.18
N VAL A 2 6.45 13.64 1.75
CA VAL A 2 5.25 13.23 2.49
C VAL A 2 5.30 11.72 2.69
N ILE A 3 5.00 11.26 3.91
CA ILE A 3 4.87 9.83 4.23
C ILE A 3 3.42 9.56 4.59
N LEU A 4 2.80 8.57 3.94
CA LEU A 4 1.50 8.03 4.31
C LEU A 4 1.73 6.68 4.99
N MET A 5 1.21 6.51 6.20
CA MET A 5 1.37 5.29 6.98
C MET A 5 0.17 5.09 7.90
N GLY A 6 -0.22 3.83 8.09
CA GLY A 6 -1.28 3.44 9.01
C GLY A 6 -1.93 2.11 8.63
N ASP A 7 -2.97 1.76 9.38
CA ASP A 7 -3.87 0.65 9.07
C ASP A 7 -4.80 1.07 7.92
N PHE A 8 -4.51 0.56 6.71
CA PHE A 8 -5.31 0.84 5.53
C PHE A 8 -6.31 -0.28 5.22
N ASN A 9 -6.36 -1.34 6.04
CA ASN A 9 -7.11 -2.56 5.74
C ASN A 9 -6.84 -3.09 4.32
N ALA A 10 -5.60 -2.96 3.85
CA ALA A 10 -5.27 -3.11 2.44
C ALA A 10 -4.93 -4.56 2.07
N GLY A 11 -5.81 -5.51 2.40
CA GLY A 11 -5.63 -6.93 2.11
C GLY A 11 -6.84 -7.78 2.47
N CYS A 12 -6.71 -9.10 2.23
CA CYS A 12 -7.72 -10.10 2.57
C CYS A 12 -9.10 -9.79 1.95
N SER A 13 -10.19 -9.80 2.73
CA SER A 13 -11.54 -9.55 2.21
C SER A 13 -11.81 -8.08 1.89
N TYR A 14 -11.02 -7.15 2.44
CA TYR A 14 -11.21 -5.71 2.23
C TYR A 14 -10.62 -5.24 0.90
N VAL A 15 -9.45 -5.76 0.54
CA VAL A 15 -8.81 -5.52 -0.77
C VAL A 15 -8.32 -6.85 -1.33
N THR A 16 -9.09 -7.38 -2.28
CA THR A 16 -8.76 -8.58 -3.04
C THR A 16 -7.75 -8.27 -4.15
N SER A 17 -7.08 -9.31 -4.67
CA SER A 17 -6.03 -9.16 -5.68
C SER A 17 -6.46 -8.40 -6.94
N SER A 18 -7.72 -8.55 -7.36
CA SER A 18 -8.25 -7.88 -8.56
C SER A 18 -8.48 -6.38 -8.36
N GLN A 19 -8.78 -5.95 -7.12
CA GLN A 19 -9.07 -4.56 -6.77
C GLN A 19 -7.82 -3.68 -6.74
N TRP A 20 -6.62 -4.25 -6.63
CA TRP A 20 -5.38 -3.47 -6.63
C TRP A 20 -5.17 -2.62 -7.87
N SER A 21 -5.65 -3.09 -9.01
CA SER A 21 -5.55 -2.38 -10.29
C SER A 21 -6.33 -1.05 -10.32
N SER A 22 -7.36 -0.89 -9.48
CA SER A 22 -8.17 0.34 -9.42
C SER A 22 -7.68 1.34 -8.37
N ILE A 23 -6.77 0.95 -7.49
CA ILE A 23 -6.26 1.81 -6.40
C ILE A 23 -5.11 2.67 -6.95
N ARG A 24 -5.34 3.98 -7.13
CA ARG A 24 -4.33 4.92 -7.64
C ARG A 24 -3.06 5.00 -6.78
N LEU A 25 -3.17 4.80 -5.46
CA LEU A 25 -2.01 4.70 -4.56
C LEU A 25 -1.17 3.43 -4.78
N ARG A 26 -1.74 2.40 -5.44
CA ARG A 26 -1.04 1.17 -5.83
C ARG A 26 -0.38 1.29 -7.19
N THR A 27 -1.10 1.86 -8.16
CA THR A 27 -0.70 1.89 -9.57
C THR A 27 0.16 3.08 -9.96
N ASN A 28 0.10 4.19 -9.21
CA ASN A 28 0.92 5.35 -9.49
C ASN A 28 2.39 5.11 -9.05
N PRO A 29 3.37 5.16 -9.97
CA PRO A 29 4.78 4.88 -9.67
C PRO A 29 5.43 5.92 -8.75
N ALA A 30 4.79 7.07 -8.53
CA ALA A 30 5.23 8.06 -7.55
C ALA A 30 5.17 7.56 -6.09
N PHE A 31 4.48 6.44 -5.84
CA PHE A 31 4.33 5.84 -4.52
C PHE A 31 4.98 4.45 -4.46
N GLN A 32 6.06 4.31 -3.71
CA GLN A 32 6.69 3.00 -3.48
C GLN A 32 6.03 2.26 -2.31
N TRP A 33 5.83 0.95 -2.44
CA TRP A 33 5.29 0.07 -1.39
C TRP A 33 6.46 -0.51 -0.62
N LEU A 34 6.72 -0.02 0.59
CA LEU A 34 7.81 -0.53 1.43
C LEU A 34 7.43 -1.80 2.20
N ILE A 35 6.13 -2.01 2.44
CA ILE A 35 5.58 -3.25 3.00
C ILE A 35 4.93 -4.06 1.87
N PRO A 36 5.47 -5.24 1.51
CA PRO A 36 4.95 -6.07 0.42
C PRO A 36 3.60 -6.69 0.79
N ASP A 37 2.84 -7.12 -0.23
CA ASP A 37 1.55 -7.80 -0.07
C ASP A 37 1.67 -9.15 0.68
N THR A 38 2.89 -9.69 0.83
CA THR A 38 3.20 -10.94 1.52
C THR A 38 3.59 -10.74 2.99
N ALA A 39 3.62 -9.50 3.48
CA ALA A 39 3.94 -9.24 4.88
C ALA A 39 2.72 -9.50 5.77
N ASP A 40 2.88 -10.29 6.82
CA ASP A 40 1.88 -10.40 7.88
C ASP A 40 2.03 -9.24 8.85
N THR A 41 1.00 -8.41 8.98
CA THR A 41 1.01 -7.30 9.95
C THR A 41 0.00 -7.51 11.08
N THR A 42 -0.57 -8.71 11.21
CA THR A 42 -1.55 -9.01 12.25
C THR A 42 -0.93 -9.70 13.46
N VAL A 43 -1.40 -9.34 14.67
CA VAL A 43 -1.02 -10.00 15.94
C VAL A 43 -1.86 -11.26 16.20
N THR A 44 -2.97 -11.41 15.46
CA THR A 44 -3.90 -12.54 15.52
C THR A 44 -3.48 -13.69 14.60
N SER A 45 -4.15 -14.84 14.66
CA SER A 45 -3.88 -16.02 13.81
C SER A 45 -4.25 -15.85 12.32
N THR A 46 -4.53 -14.63 11.89
CA THR A 46 -4.79 -14.27 10.50
C THR A 46 -3.48 -14.01 9.80
N HIS A 47 -3.44 -14.10 8.47
CA HIS A 47 -2.26 -13.74 7.68
C HIS A 47 -2.66 -12.65 6.68
N CYS A 48 -2.63 -11.39 7.10
CA CYS A 48 -3.14 -10.26 6.32
C CYS A 48 -2.21 -9.04 6.35
N PRO A 49 -1.93 -8.40 5.19
CA PRO A 49 -1.08 -7.21 5.08
C PRO A 49 -1.90 -5.92 5.27
N TYR A 50 -2.39 -5.65 6.48
CA TYR A 50 -3.24 -4.47 6.74
C TYR A 50 -2.47 -3.15 6.81
N ASP A 51 -1.29 -3.17 7.44
CA ASP A 51 -0.45 -1.99 7.65
C ASP A 51 0.43 -1.72 6.43
N ARG A 52 0.39 -0.48 5.92
CA ARG A 52 1.14 -0.09 4.71
C ARG A 52 1.90 1.21 4.94
N LEU A 53 3.13 1.27 4.42
CA LEU A 53 3.97 2.46 4.47
C LEU A 53 4.35 2.94 3.06
N LYS A 54 4.20 4.25 2.83
CA LYS A 54 4.25 4.93 1.53
C LYS A 54 5.06 6.23 1.61
N PRO A 55 6.28 6.30 1.08
CA PRO A 55 6.90 7.59 0.75
C PRO A 55 6.27 8.13 -0.54
N SER A 56 5.88 9.40 -0.53
CA SER A 56 5.62 10.17 -1.74
C SER A 56 6.97 10.57 -2.34
N VAL A 57 7.31 10.04 -3.50
CA VAL A 57 8.48 10.49 -4.26
C VAL A 57 8.10 11.79 -4.98
N THR A 58 8.96 12.81 -4.92
CA THR A 58 8.75 14.08 -5.62
C THR A 58 8.62 13.82 -7.13
N ILE A 59 7.45 14.10 -7.70
CA ILE A 59 7.26 14.11 -9.15
C ILE A 59 7.90 15.41 -9.67
N THR A 60 9.07 15.31 -10.28
CA THR A 60 9.56 16.37 -11.17
C THR A 60 8.63 16.40 -12.37
N GLN A 61 7.72 17.39 -12.45
CA GLN A 61 7.05 17.66 -13.72
C GLN A 61 8.11 18.19 -14.69
N SER A 62 8.57 17.34 -15.59
CA SER A 62 9.25 17.80 -16.81
C SER A 62 8.22 18.59 -17.60
N LYS A 63 8.44 19.91 -17.67
CA LYS A 63 7.67 20.85 -18.48
C LYS A 63 7.76 20.50 -19.97
#